data_AF-A0A4Q7YWM5-F1
#
_entry.id   AF-A0A4Q7YWM5-F1
#
_cell.length_a   1.000
_cell.length_b   1.000
_cell.length_c   1.000
_cell.angle_alpha   90.00
_cell.angle_beta   90.00
_cell.angle_gamma   90.00
#
_symmetry.space_group_name_H-M   'P 1'
#
loop_
_entity.id
_entity.type
_entity.pdbx_description
1 polymer ?
#
loop_
_entity_poly.entity_id
_entity_poly.type
_entity_poly.pdbx_seq_one_letter_code
_entity_poly.pdbx_strand_id
1 'polypeptide(L)'
;MDELRCPKMDLLGIRLIKAYRRIDDTQILADSVSDQVEAEIEITVVQQEMGRHSEECSVCQAIRGRKEILRAFSEGDPAWRGTMAS
;
A
#
# COMPACT_ATOMS: atom_id res chain seq x y z
N MET A 1 -2.57 11.07 15.67
CA MET A 1 -1.92 10.17 14.70
C MET A 1 -2.85 10.12 13.51
N ASP A 2 -2.70 11.06 12.59
CA ASP A 2 -3.46 11.01 11.34
C ASP A 2 -2.86 9.89 10.51
N GLU A 3 -3.60 8.80 10.39
CA GLU A 3 -3.30 7.74 9.43
C GLU A 3 -3.07 8.41 8.07
N LEU A 4 -1.84 8.30 7.56
CA LEU A 4 -1.51 8.73 6.22
C LEU A 4 -2.47 8.01 5.26
N ARG A 5 -3.54 8.70 4.83
CA ARG A 5 -4.34 8.28 3.69
C ARG A 5 -3.37 8.04 2.55
N CYS A 6 -3.28 6.80 2.08
CA CYS A 6 -2.47 6.47 0.94
C CYS A 6 -3.31 6.73 -0.32
N PRO A 7 -3.00 7.76 -1.13
CA PRO A 7 -3.85 8.10 -2.28
C PRO A 7 -3.99 6.95 -3.28
N LYS A 8 -2.98 6.08 -3.37
CA LYS A 8 -3.00 4.87 -4.18
C LYS A 8 -4.02 3.85 -3.64
N MET A 9 -4.08 3.64 -2.32
CA MET A 9 -5.09 2.75 -1.72
C MET A 9 -6.51 3.30 -1.88
N ASP A 10 -6.70 4.61 -1.76
CA ASP A 10 -8.00 5.25 -1.98
C ASP A 10 -8.49 5.01 -3.42
N LEU A 11 -7.61 5.19 -4.40
CA LEU A 11 -7.92 4.93 -5.81
C LEU A 11 -8.25 3.46 -6.09
N LEU A 12 -7.46 2.54 -5.54
CA LEU A 12 -7.70 1.10 -5.66
C LEU A 12 -9.02 0.69 -5.00
N GLY A 13 -9.34 1.23 -3.82
CA GLY A 13 -10.62 1.02 -3.15
C GLY A 13 -11.81 1.50 -3.99
N ILE A 14 -11.70 2.68 -4.61
CA ILE A 14 -12.75 3.20 -5.52
C ILE A 14 -12.92 2.28 -6.74
N ARG A 15 -11.82 1.82 -7.35
CA ARG A 15 -11.88 0.87 -8.48
C ARG A 15 -12.56 -0.43 -8.07
N LEU A 16 -12.22 -0.98 -6.91
CA LEU A 16 -12.81 -2.20 -6.38
C LEU A 16 -14.32 -2.06 -6.18
N ILE A 17 -14.77 -0.96 -5.55
CA ILE A 17 -16.20 -0.67 -5.35
C ILE A 17 -16.94 -0.57 -6.68
N LYS A 18 -16.34 0.08 -7.69
CA LYS A 18 -16.93 0.19 -9.02
C LYS A 18 -17.06 -1.18 -9.70
N ALA A 19 -16.06 -2.05 -9.57
CA ALA A 19 -16.09 -3.38 -10.16
C ALA A 19 -17.18 -4.26 -9.52
N TYR A 20 -17.30 -4.26 -8.18
CA TYR A 20 -18.39 -4.96 -7.50
C TYR A 20 -19.77 -4.45 -7.92
N ARG A 21 -19.96 -3.13 -8.04
CA ARG A 21 -21.23 -2.57 -8.51
C ARG A 21 -21.59 -3.04 -9.92
N ARG A 22 -20.61 -3.16 -10.82
CA ARG A 22 -20.87 -3.70 -12.16
C ARG A 22 -21.35 -5.15 -12.12
N ILE A 23 -20.83 -5.97 -11.23
CA ILE A 23 -21.33 -7.35 -11.04
C ILE A 23 -22.80 -7.30 -10.58
N ASP A 24 -23.10 -6.50 -9.56
CA ASP A 24 -24.48 -6.38 -9.06
C ASP A 24 -25.44 -5.86 -10.15
N ASP A 25 -25.02 -4.85 -10.91
CA ASP A 25 -25.80 -4.29 -12.01
C ASP A 25 -26.06 -5.34 -13.11
N THR A 26 -25.05 -6.13 -13.49
CA THR A 26 -25.20 -7.18 -14.51
C THR A 26 -26.16 -8.29 -14.07
N GLN A 27 -26.15 -8.65 -12.79
CA GLN A 27 -27.07 -9.66 -12.22
C GLN A 27 -28.52 -9.17 -12.20
N ILE A 28 -28.75 -7.87 -12.00
CA ILE A 28 -30.09 -7.27 -11.94
C ILE A 28 -30.64 -7.01 -13.34
N LEU A 29 -29.82 -6.48 -14.24
CA LEU A 29 -30.23 -6.03 -15.57
C LEU A 29 -30.21 -7.13 -16.65
N ALA A 30 -29.70 -8.32 -16.31
CA ALA A 30 -29.39 -9.39 -17.27
C ALA A 30 -28.47 -8.89 -18.41
N ASP A 31 -27.49 -8.04 -18.05
CA ASP A 31 -26.45 -7.59 -18.98
C ASP A 31 -25.54 -8.76 -19.40
N SER A 32 -24.66 -8.51 -20.37
CA SER A 32 -23.90 -9.56 -21.02
C SER A 32 -22.96 -10.28 -20.04
N VAL A 33 -22.80 -11.59 -20.20
CA VAL A 33 -21.78 -12.40 -19.49
C VAL A 33 -20.38 -11.80 -19.65
N SER A 34 -20.12 -11.07 -20.75
CA SER A 34 -18.86 -10.37 -20.97
C SER A 34 -18.62 -9.29 -19.92
N ASP A 35 -19.63 -8.49 -19.58
CA ASP A 35 -19.51 -7.40 -18.61
C ASP A 35 -19.25 -7.91 -17.19
N GLN A 36 -19.86 -9.05 -16.84
CA GLN A 36 -19.59 -9.73 -15.58
C GLN A 36 -18.14 -10.23 -15.52
N VAL A 37 -17.66 -10.89 -16.58
CA VAL A 37 -16.28 -11.41 -16.65
C VAL A 37 -15.27 -10.26 -16.58
N GLU A 38 -15.51 -9.15 -17.25
CA GLU A 38 -14.65 -7.97 -17.17
C GLU A 38 -14.58 -7.40 -15.74
N ALA A 39 -15.72 -7.36 -15.03
CA ALA A 39 -15.76 -6.91 -13.66
C ALA A 39 -15.02 -7.86 -12.69
N GLU A 40 -15.13 -9.18 -12.88
CA GLU A 40 -14.39 -10.19 -12.10
C GLU A 40 -12.88 -10.10 -12.32
N ILE A 41 -12.45 -9.87 -13.57
CA ILE A 41 -11.04 -9.63 -13.91
C ILE A 41 -10.55 -8.37 -13.20
N GLU A 42 -11.29 -7.27 -13.27
CA GLU A 42 -10.91 -6.01 -12.61
C GLU A 42 -10.80 -6.17 -11.09
N ILE A 43 -11.71 -6.91 -10.43
CA ILE A 43 -11.61 -7.23 -9.00
C ILE A 43 -10.31 -7.96 -8.70
N THR A 44 -9.99 -8.98 -9.48
CA THR A 44 -8.78 -9.79 -9.29
C THR A 44 -7.52 -8.94 -9.44
N VAL A 45 -7.47 -8.10 -10.48
CA VAL A 45 -6.35 -7.19 -10.73
C VAL A 45 -6.19 -6.19 -9.59
N VAL A 46 -7.26 -5.54 -9.16
CA VAL A 46 -7.21 -4.53 -8.08
C VAL A 46 -6.78 -5.16 -6.76
N GLN A 47 -7.25 -6.37 -6.44
CA GLN A 47 -6.83 -7.10 -5.23
C GLN A 47 -5.32 -7.43 -5.26
N GLN A 48 -4.80 -7.86 -6.41
CA GLN A 48 -3.36 -8.09 -6.58
C GLN A 48 -2.56 -6.78 -6.42
N GLU A 49 -3.02 -5.69 -7.02
CA GLU A 49 -2.37 -4.38 -6.91
C GLU A 49 -2.35 -3.86 -5.45
N MET A 50 -3.44 -4.07 -4.70
CA MET A 50 -3.51 -3.75 -3.28
C MET A 50 -2.53 -4.59 -2.45
N GLY A 51 -2.45 -5.90 -2.73
CA GLY A 51 -1.49 -6.80 -2.10
C GLY A 51 -0.05 -6.35 -2.32
N ARG A 52 0.33 -6.12 -3.58
CA ARG A 52 1.67 -5.63 -3.95
C ARG A 52 1.98 -4.29 -3.30
N HIS A 53 1.00 -3.38 -3.25
CA HIS A 53 1.22 -2.08 -2.63
C HIS A 53 1.41 -2.16 -1.11
N SER A 54 0.71 -3.08 -0.44
CA SER A 54 0.93 -3.37 0.99
C SER A 54 2.36 -3.85 1.26
N GLU A 55 2.87 -4.75 0.41
CA GLU A 55 4.27 -5.22 0.47
C GLU A 55 5.27 -4.08 0.26
N GLU A 56 5.06 -3.25 -0.77
CA GLU A 56 5.86 -2.04 -1.03
C GLU A 56 5.88 -1.12 0.21
N CYS A 57 4.72 -0.86 0.81
CA CYS A 57 4.60 -0.03 2.00
C CYS A 57 5.35 -0.61 3.20
N SER A 58 5.28 -1.92 3.42
CA SER A 58 6.01 -2.60 4.49
C SER A 58 7.53 -2.40 4.34
N VAL A 59 8.05 -2.56 3.12
CA VAL A 59 9.47 -2.29 2.82
C VAL A 59 9.84 -0.83 3.07
N CYS A 60 9.00 0.11 2.63
CA CYS A 60 9.22 1.54 2.87
C CYS A 60 9.25 1.89 4.37
N GLN A 61 8.34 1.33 5.17
CA GLN A 61 8.32 1.52 6.62
C GLN A 61 9.57 0.96 7.29
N ALA A 62 10.02 -0.23 6.88
CA ALA A 62 11.25 -0.82 7.40
C ALA A 62 12.49 0.04 7.09
N ILE A 63 12.58 0.59 5.87
CA ILE A 63 13.67 1.51 5.47
C ILE A 63 13.61 2.80 6.30
N ARG A 64 12.41 3.36 6.52
CA ARG A 64 12.24 4.56 7.32
C ARG A 64 12.70 4.34 8.77
N GLY A 65 12.27 3.25 9.40
CA GLY A 65 12.70 2.91 10.76
C GLY A 65 14.22 2.76 10.86
N ARG A 66 14.86 2.11 9.87
CA ARG A 66 16.33 2.01 9.83
C ARG A 66 17.02 3.37 9.67
N LYS A 67 16.47 4.28 8.85
CA LYS A 67 17.01 5.63 8.69
C LYS A 67 16.89 6.45 9.98
N GLU A 68 15.77 6.32 10.69
CA GLU A 68 15.54 6.98 11.98
C GLU A 68 16.52 6.46 13.04
N ILE A 69 16.77 5.14 13.09
CA ILE A 69 17.79 4.53 13.96
C ILE A 69 19.18 5.07 13.63
N LEU A 70 19.59 5.06 12.35
CA LEU A 70 20.91 5.57 11.94
C LEU A 70 21.09 7.06 12.25
N ARG A 71 20.03 7.86 12.08
CA ARG A 71 20.04 9.28 12.47
C ARG A 71 20.29 9.42 13.97
N ALA A 72 19.57 8.68 14.81
CA ALA A 72 19.76 8.69 16.25
C ALA A 72 21.20 8.31 16.66
N PHE A 73 21.81 7.33 15.98
CA PHE A 73 23.23 6.99 16.18
C PHE A 73 24.20 8.10 15.76
N SER A 74 23.87 8.88 14.74
CA SER A 74 24.72 9.98 14.26
C SER A 74 24.60 11.26 15.08
N GLU A 75 23.44 11.50 15.70
CA GLU A 75 23.13 12.68 16.50
C GLU A 75 23.44 12.49 17.99
N GLY A 76 23.44 11.24 18.48
CA GLY A 76 23.97 10.90 19.80
C GLY A 76 25.49 10.91 19.78
N ASP A 77 26.10 11.94 20.39
CA ASP A 77 27.55 12.04 20.55
C ASP A 77 28.11 10.75 21.18
N PRO A 78 28.86 9.91 20.44
CA PRO A 78 29.27 8.64 20.97
C PRO A 78 30.46 8.86 21.90
N ALA A 79 30.28 8.57 23.19
CA ALA A 79 31.32 8.62 24.22
C ALA A 79 32.63 7.88 23.85
N TRP A 80 32.60 6.99 22.85
CA TRP A 80 33.77 6.28 22.33
C TRP A 80 34.66 7.08 21.36
N ARG A 81 34.26 8.27 20.87
CA ARG A 81 35.16 9.15 20.10
C ARG A 81 36.28 9.74 20.96
N GLY A 82 36.12 9.78 22.29
CA GLY A 82 37.12 10.28 23.23
C GLY A 82 38.20 9.28 23.64
N THR A 83 38.13 7.99 23.24
CA THR A 83 39.03 6.95 23.74
C THR A 83 40.15 6.53 22.77
N MET A 84 40.33 7.21 21.63
CA MET A 84 41.45 6.95 20.69
C MET A 84 42.42 8.13 20.56
N ALA A 85 42.59 8.92 21.63
CA ALA A 85 43.67 9.88 21.75
C ALA A 85 44.43 9.61 23.07
N SER A 86 45.30 8.60 23.05
CA SER A 86 46.35 8.37 24.05
C SER A 86 47.61 7.90 23.34
#